data_AF-A0A8T2WCX4-F1
#
_entry.id   AF-A0A8T2WCX4-F1
#
_cell.length_a   1.000
_cell.length_b   1.000
_cell.length_c   1.000
_cell.angle_alpha   90.00
_cell.angle_beta   90.00
_cell.angle_gamma   90.00
#
_symmetry.space_group_name_H-M   'P 1'
#
loop_
_entity.id
_entity.type
_entity.pdbx_description
1 polymer ?
#
loop_
_entity_poly.entity_id
_entity_poly.type
_entity_poly.pdbx_seq_one_letter_code
_entity_poly.pdbx_strand_id
1 'polypeptide(L)'
;MVTPLALGAPGLTLKSVPTILNYQKKCEEPIALSTSPVIPAADSATSHRSQFTHTRRQLLTTLLSTPALLQFLNQPPAALASTTLNNSNSLRPLTPPERDAIETAFSTTMAKAKAPVMLRLVFHDAGTYLSAAGNGGLNGSIRFELDRPENFGLKRGYNVIEATVSKLKGTAAEKTVSRADLIALAGARAVRITGGPVIDVPVGRIDALEADPEHRLPEENFTAAEQLAAFAAMGLSPLDFIALSGSHTLGSKGYGDPLTFDNTYFTLLLEKPWENKKDEMASMIGIASDHVLPDDVVCRPLIEKYAKDKALFYKDFESSFLRLSTLGS
;
A
#
# COMPACT_ATOMS: atom_id res chain seq x y z
N MET A 1 39.58 -49.90 -34.02
CA MET A 1 39.69 -48.50 -34.49
C MET A 1 38.77 -47.66 -33.64
N VAL A 2 39.35 -46.68 -32.94
CA VAL A 2 38.70 -45.87 -31.91
C VAL A 2 38.49 -44.48 -32.51
N THR A 3 37.29 -43.92 -32.39
CA THR A 3 37.06 -42.47 -32.44
C THR A 3 35.89 -42.10 -31.52
N PRO A 4 35.97 -40.98 -30.76
CA PRO A 4 35.09 -40.70 -29.62
C PRO A 4 34.15 -39.49 -29.80
N LEU A 5 33.28 -39.35 -28.79
CA LEU A 5 32.36 -38.26 -28.44
C LEU A 5 32.89 -36.82 -28.61
N ALA A 6 31.99 -35.90 -28.95
CA ALA A 6 32.05 -34.49 -28.53
C ALA A 6 30.64 -33.91 -28.31
N LEU A 7 30.43 -33.35 -27.11
CA LEU A 7 29.30 -32.52 -26.68
C LEU A 7 29.34 -31.14 -27.36
N GLY A 8 28.18 -30.54 -27.60
CA GLY A 8 28.03 -29.12 -27.90
C GLY A 8 26.58 -28.66 -27.85
N ALA A 9 26.19 -28.02 -26.74
CA ALA A 9 24.89 -27.35 -26.61
C ALA A 9 24.91 -25.97 -27.30
N PRO A 10 23.82 -25.52 -27.97
CA PRO A 10 23.76 -24.17 -28.49
C PRO A 10 23.34 -23.16 -27.41
N GLY A 11 24.09 -22.07 -27.33
CA GLY A 11 23.86 -20.95 -26.43
C GLY A 11 22.58 -20.18 -26.75
N LEU A 12 21.89 -19.77 -25.68
CA LEU A 12 20.77 -18.84 -25.72
C LEU A 12 21.28 -17.43 -26.00
N THR A 13 20.89 -16.87 -27.14
CA THR A 13 21.10 -15.48 -27.51
C THR A 13 20.08 -14.59 -26.80
N LEU A 14 20.59 -13.61 -26.03
CA LEU A 14 19.82 -12.51 -25.44
C LEU A 14 19.11 -11.73 -26.56
N LYS A 15 17.77 -11.79 -26.58
CA LYS A 15 16.96 -10.90 -27.42
C LYS A 15 16.90 -9.52 -26.74
N SER A 16 17.27 -8.51 -27.52
CA SER A 16 17.23 -7.09 -27.21
C SER A 16 15.90 -6.64 -26.60
N VAL A 17 15.96 -6.03 -25.42
CA VAL A 17 14.85 -5.31 -24.78
C VAL A 17 14.57 -4.01 -25.57
N PRO A 18 13.33 -3.71 -25.96
CA PRO A 18 13.01 -2.45 -26.63
C PRO A 18 13.20 -1.24 -25.72
N THR A 19 13.81 -0.18 -26.26
CA THR A 19 14.22 1.04 -25.58
C THR A 19 13.06 1.82 -24.93
N ILE A 20 13.25 2.17 -23.66
CA ILE A 20 12.37 2.93 -22.74
C ILE A 20 11.96 4.35 -23.26
N LEU A 21 12.59 4.83 -24.33
CA LEU A 21 12.52 6.22 -24.81
C LEU A 21 11.11 6.72 -25.18
N ASN A 22 10.20 5.84 -25.63
CA ASN A 22 8.93 6.28 -26.21
C ASN A 22 7.84 6.62 -25.18
N TYR A 23 7.98 6.22 -23.92
CA TYR A 23 6.98 6.53 -22.88
C TYR A 23 7.29 7.83 -22.11
N GLN A 24 8.56 8.23 -21.99
CA GLN A 24 8.96 9.37 -21.15
C GLN A 24 8.73 10.74 -21.82
N LYS A 25 8.83 10.85 -23.16
CA LYS A 25 8.65 12.12 -23.89
C LYS A 25 7.25 12.76 -23.81
N LYS A 26 6.27 12.12 -23.16
CA LYS A 26 4.88 12.61 -23.09
C LYS A 26 4.52 13.28 -21.75
N CYS A 27 5.48 13.50 -20.85
CA CYS A 27 5.20 13.93 -19.47
C CYS A 27 6.04 15.11 -18.94
N GLU A 28 6.83 15.82 -19.75
CA GLU A 28 7.67 16.93 -19.26
C GLU A 28 7.15 18.29 -19.73
N GLU A 29 6.73 19.13 -18.77
CA GLU A 29 6.78 20.60 -18.86
C GLU A 29 7.58 21.15 -17.65
N PRO A 30 8.28 22.30 -17.78
CA PRO A 30 9.39 22.66 -16.91
C PRO A 30 8.98 23.23 -15.54
N ILE A 31 9.76 22.83 -14.52
CA ILE A 31 9.65 23.23 -13.11
C ILE A 31 10.17 24.67 -12.92
N ALA A 32 9.35 25.55 -12.35
CA ALA A 32 9.80 26.85 -11.83
C ALA A 32 10.03 26.76 -10.31
N LEU A 33 11.27 27.00 -9.87
CA LEU A 33 11.65 27.08 -8.46
C LEU A 33 10.99 28.31 -7.80
N SER A 34 10.21 28.08 -6.74
CA SER A 34 9.69 29.14 -5.86
C SER A 34 10.31 28.97 -4.46
N THR A 35 11.11 29.95 -4.05
CA THR A 35 11.74 30.03 -2.73
C THR A 35 10.78 30.71 -1.75
N SER A 36 10.42 30.03 -0.66
CA SER A 36 9.70 30.66 0.48
C SER A 36 10.67 31.00 1.63
N PRO A 37 10.39 32.03 2.45
CA PRO A 37 11.33 32.58 3.42
C PRO A 37 11.25 31.94 4.82
N VAL A 38 12.39 32.01 5.52
CA VAL A 38 12.64 31.56 6.89
C VAL A 38 11.92 32.46 7.92
N ILE A 39 11.22 31.87 8.88
CA ILE A 39 10.66 32.55 10.08
C ILE A 39 11.50 32.15 11.31
N PRO A 40 11.93 33.09 12.17
CA PRO A 40 12.79 32.79 13.32
C PRO A 40 12.01 32.33 14.55
N ALA A 41 12.69 31.53 15.38
CA ALA A 41 12.23 30.96 16.64
C ALA A 41 11.92 32.03 17.71
N ALA A 42 10.86 31.80 18.48
CA ALA A 42 10.53 32.57 19.67
C ALA A 42 10.92 31.78 20.93
N ASP A 43 11.60 32.49 21.82
CA ASP A 43 12.15 32.05 23.09
C ASP A 43 11.15 32.20 24.25
N SER A 44 11.45 31.46 25.33
CA SER A 44 11.05 31.66 26.73
C SER A 44 9.63 31.27 27.19
N ALA A 45 9.58 30.40 28.22
CA ALA A 45 8.95 30.71 29.51
C ALA A 45 9.09 29.53 30.51
N THR A 46 10.00 29.72 31.48
CA THR A 46 9.84 29.50 32.93
C THR A 46 9.17 28.23 33.46
N SER A 47 10.04 27.44 34.12
CA SER A 47 9.77 26.45 35.16
C SER A 47 8.91 26.96 36.32
N HIS A 48 7.83 26.26 36.65
CA HIS A 48 7.29 26.18 38.01
C HIS A 48 7.16 24.73 38.45
N ARG A 49 8.09 24.34 39.32
CA ARG A 49 8.14 23.09 40.08
C ARG A 49 7.22 23.21 41.29
N SER A 50 6.17 22.38 41.36
CA SER A 50 5.44 22.13 42.61
C SER A 50 5.73 20.72 43.08
N GLN A 51 6.32 20.63 44.26
CA GLN A 51 6.67 19.40 44.96
C GLN A 51 5.45 18.92 45.73
N PHE A 52 4.97 17.71 45.45
CA PHE A 52 4.18 16.95 46.42
C PHE A 52 4.92 15.66 46.73
N THR A 53 5.53 15.64 47.91
CA THR A 53 5.97 14.43 48.59
C THR A 53 4.73 13.74 49.17
N HIS A 54 4.64 12.41 49.09
CA HIS A 54 4.24 11.56 50.22
C HIS A 54 4.60 10.09 49.95
N THR A 55 5.01 9.43 51.02
CA THR A 55 5.82 8.21 51.09
C THR A 55 4.99 6.92 51.12
N ARG A 56 5.69 5.82 50.77
CA ARG A 56 5.24 4.43 50.64
C ARG A 56 5.31 3.67 51.98
N ARG A 57 4.22 3.01 52.40
CA ARG A 57 4.07 1.82 53.31
C ARG A 57 2.59 1.81 53.78
N GLN A 58 1.83 0.73 53.96
CA GLN A 58 2.11 -0.69 54.22
C GLN A 58 0.81 -1.53 54.05
N LEU A 59 0.99 -2.85 54.08
CA LEU A 59 0.07 -3.97 53.81
C LEU A 59 -1.07 -4.24 54.83
N LEU A 60 -2.14 -4.86 54.30
CA LEU A 60 -2.93 -6.03 54.76
C LEU A 60 -3.25 -6.22 56.26
N THR A 61 -4.55 -6.26 56.60
CA THR A 61 -5.32 -7.44 57.11
C THR A 61 -6.53 -6.98 57.92
N THR A 62 -7.75 -7.42 57.55
CA THR A 62 -8.80 -7.90 58.49
C THR A 62 -9.92 -8.61 57.71
N LEU A 63 -10.16 -9.88 58.07
CA LEU A 63 -11.35 -10.67 57.76
C LEU A 63 -12.46 -10.34 58.76
N LEU A 64 -13.73 -10.31 58.33
CA LEU A 64 -14.81 -11.23 58.77
C LEU A 64 -16.23 -10.69 58.47
N SER A 65 -17.00 -11.56 57.80
CA SER A 65 -18.43 -11.87 58.00
C SER A 65 -19.53 -10.83 57.75
N THR A 66 -20.25 -11.00 56.64
CA THR A 66 -21.73 -11.00 56.61
C THR A 66 -22.25 -12.01 55.55
N PRO A 67 -23.28 -12.82 55.84
CA PRO A 67 -23.82 -13.81 54.90
C PRO A 67 -25.06 -13.24 54.18
N ALA A 68 -24.92 -12.83 52.92
CA ALA A 68 -26.06 -12.53 52.05
C ALA A 68 -25.65 -12.58 50.57
N LEU A 69 -25.15 -13.73 50.10
CA LEU A 69 -24.89 -13.91 48.67
C LEU A 69 -25.17 -15.35 48.25
N LEU A 70 -26.43 -15.76 48.33
CA LEU A 70 -26.88 -17.05 47.79
C LEU A 70 -28.38 -17.03 47.47
N GLN A 71 -28.82 -16.10 46.62
CA GLN A 71 -30.18 -16.09 46.05
C GLN A 71 -30.28 -15.62 44.58
N PHE A 72 -29.22 -15.74 43.77
CA PHE A 72 -29.29 -15.39 42.33
C PHE A 72 -29.01 -16.55 41.36
N LEU A 73 -29.16 -17.81 41.79
CA LEU A 73 -29.03 -18.98 40.90
C LEU A 73 -30.36 -19.61 40.47
N ASN A 74 -31.44 -18.83 40.40
CA ASN A 74 -32.71 -19.37 39.89
C ASN A 74 -33.59 -18.33 39.19
N GLN A 75 -33.10 -17.78 38.08
CA GLN A 75 -33.91 -17.05 37.10
C GLN A 75 -33.87 -17.85 35.78
N PRO A 76 -35.02 -18.17 35.15
CA PRO A 76 -35.04 -18.74 33.81
C PRO A 76 -34.40 -17.75 32.84
N PRO A 77 -33.76 -18.20 31.74
CA PRO A 77 -33.16 -17.29 30.79
C PRO A 77 -34.29 -16.49 30.14
N ALA A 78 -34.50 -15.26 30.60
CA ALA A 78 -35.16 -14.27 29.80
C ALA A 78 -34.35 -14.19 28.51
N ALA A 79 -34.99 -14.54 27.40
CA ALA A 79 -34.47 -14.29 26.08
C ALA A 79 -34.19 -12.79 26.01
N LEU A 80 -32.93 -12.42 26.26
CA LEU A 80 -32.36 -11.21 25.73
C LEU A 80 -32.46 -11.42 24.23
N ALA A 81 -33.55 -10.91 23.65
CA ALA A 81 -33.50 -10.42 22.30
C ALA A 81 -32.32 -9.45 22.30
N SER A 82 -31.15 -9.97 21.92
CA SER A 82 -30.08 -9.16 21.40
C SER A 82 -30.72 -8.43 20.24
N THR A 83 -31.16 -7.21 20.50
CA THR A 83 -31.28 -6.22 19.45
C THR A 83 -29.86 -6.07 18.95
N THR A 84 -29.47 -6.93 18.02
CA THR A 84 -28.36 -6.68 17.11
C THR A 84 -28.67 -5.33 16.51
N LEU A 85 -28.13 -4.27 17.10
CA LEU A 85 -27.68 -3.15 16.30
C LEU A 85 -26.72 -3.80 15.30
N ASN A 86 -27.23 -4.06 14.10
CA ASN A 86 -26.44 -4.48 12.97
C ASN A 86 -25.36 -3.41 12.82
N ASN A 87 -24.17 -3.67 13.35
CA ASN A 87 -23.01 -2.84 13.08
C ASN A 87 -22.59 -3.18 11.65
N SER A 88 -23.28 -2.59 10.66
CA SER A 88 -23.09 -2.85 9.24
C SER A 88 -21.79 -2.25 8.68
N ASN A 89 -20.81 -1.93 9.54
CA ASN A 89 -19.52 -1.33 9.17
C ASN A 89 -18.40 -2.36 9.01
N SER A 90 -18.72 -3.63 8.76
CA SER A 90 -17.69 -4.61 8.40
C SER A 90 -17.51 -4.66 6.90
N LEU A 91 -16.26 -4.64 6.46
CA LEU A 91 -15.88 -5.01 5.10
C LEU A 91 -16.56 -6.33 4.69
N ARG A 92 -17.06 -6.38 3.46
CA ARG A 92 -17.80 -7.52 2.91
C ARG A 92 -17.40 -7.83 1.47
N PRO A 93 -17.63 -9.05 0.96
CA PRO A 93 -17.49 -9.33 -0.46
C PRO A 93 -18.47 -8.51 -1.33
N LEU A 94 -18.07 -8.24 -2.57
CA LEU A 94 -18.97 -7.74 -3.61
C LEU A 94 -20.04 -8.77 -3.95
N THR A 95 -21.29 -8.31 -4.04
CA THR A 95 -22.36 -9.12 -4.65
C THR A 95 -22.12 -9.26 -6.16
N PRO A 96 -22.65 -10.30 -6.83
CA PRO A 96 -22.52 -10.44 -8.28
C PRO A 96 -22.97 -9.21 -9.09
N PRO A 97 -24.15 -8.58 -8.81
CA PRO A 97 -24.56 -7.38 -9.54
C PRO A 97 -23.62 -6.19 -9.36
N GLU A 98 -23.02 -6.02 -8.18
CA GLU A 98 -22.05 -4.96 -7.93
C GLU A 98 -20.74 -5.23 -8.69
N ARG A 99 -20.24 -6.47 -8.65
CA ARG A 99 -19.05 -6.90 -9.38
C ARG A 99 -19.21 -6.64 -10.88
N ASP A 100 -20.34 -7.01 -11.45
CA ASP A 100 -20.62 -6.83 -12.88
C ASP A 100 -20.70 -5.35 -13.27
N ALA A 101 -21.35 -4.53 -12.45
CA ALA A 101 -21.44 -3.08 -12.66
C ALA A 101 -20.07 -2.40 -12.61
N ILE A 102 -19.24 -2.76 -11.63
CA ILE A 102 -17.89 -2.22 -11.45
C ILE A 102 -16.95 -2.67 -12.57
N GLU A 103 -16.99 -3.95 -12.95
CA GLU A 103 -16.19 -4.47 -14.05
C GLU A 103 -16.55 -3.78 -15.38
N THR A 104 -17.84 -3.59 -15.62
CA THR A 104 -18.34 -2.85 -16.79
C THR A 104 -17.86 -1.40 -16.77
N ALA A 105 -17.99 -0.70 -15.64
CA ALA A 105 -17.54 0.67 -15.51
C ALA A 105 -16.03 0.79 -15.77
N PHE A 106 -15.20 -0.01 -15.08
CA PHE A 106 -13.76 0.03 -15.24
C PHE A 106 -13.27 -0.40 -16.63
N SER A 107 -14.00 -1.28 -17.33
CA SER A 107 -13.67 -1.63 -18.72
C SER A 107 -13.63 -0.41 -19.65
N THR A 108 -14.39 0.64 -19.31
CA THR A 108 -14.48 1.88 -20.09
C THR A 108 -13.66 3.04 -19.51
N THR A 109 -13.42 3.06 -18.20
CA THR A 109 -12.75 4.19 -17.52
C THR A 109 -11.27 3.93 -17.24
N MET A 110 -10.85 2.66 -17.17
CA MET A 110 -9.51 2.26 -16.76
C MET A 110 -8.81 1.40 -17.82
N ALA A 111 -8.13 2.06 -18.74
CA ALA A 111 -7.24 1.39 -19.70
C ALA A 111 -6.02 0.77 -18.98
N LYS A 112 -5.41 -0.26 -19.59
CA LYS A 112 -4.20 -0.94 -19.07
C LYS A 112 -3.06 0.04 -18.74
N ALA A 113 -2.88 1.09 -19.56
CA ALA A 113 -1.88 2.14 -19.33
C ALA A 113 -2.08 2.95 -18.03
N LYS A 114 -3.25 2.86 -17.38
CA LYS A 114 -3.53 3.50 -16.08
C LYS A 114 -3.14 2.62 -14.89
N ALA A 115 -2.79 1.34 -15.10
CA ALA A 115 -2.47 0.42 -14.02
C ALA A 115 -1.37 0.95 -13.06
N PRO A 116 -0.23 1.51 -13.52
CA PRO A 116 0.81 2.00 -12.61
C PRO A 116 0.31 3.14 -11.69
N VAL A 117 -0.45 4.08 -12.24
CA VAL A 117 -0.97 5.21 -11.44
C VAL A 117 -2.08 4.76 -10.48
N MET A 118 -2.83 3.69 -10.79
CA MET A 118 -3.82 3.13 -9.87
C MET A 118 -3.18 2.46 -8.66
N LEU A 119 -2.12 1.67 -8.85
CA LEU A 119 -1.38 1.08 -7.72
C LEU A 119 -0.76 2.17 -6.84
N ARG A 120 -0.18 3.20 -7.44
CA ARG A 120 0.34 4.34 -6.68
C ARG A 120 -0.78 5.07 -5.93
N LEU A 121 -1.95 5.27 -6.54
CA LEU A 121 -3.09 5.89 -5.87
C LEU A 121 -3.54 5.09 -4.63
N VAL A 122 -3.57 3.76 -4.72
CA VAL A 122 -3.88 2.88 -3.57
C VAL A 122 -2.87 3.08 -2.46
N PHE A 123 -1.57 3.02 -2.77
CA PHE A 123 -0.53 3.19 -1.74
C PHE A 123 -0.56 4.57 -1.10
N HIS A 124 -0.78 5.63 -1.87
CA HIS A 124 -0.77 6.99 -1.34
C HIS A 124 -2.01 7.30 -0.48
N ASP A 125 -3.16 6.69 -0.76
CA ASP A 125 -4.33 6.77 0.12
C ASP A 125 -4.12 5.90 1.38
N ALA A 126 -3.68 4.65 1.23
CA ALA A 126 -3.49 3.73 2.36
C ALA A 126 -2.31 4.05 3.28
N GLY A 127 -1.22 4.60 2.72
CA GLY A 127 0.06 4.76 3.39
C GLY A 127 0.09 5.88 4.42
N THR A 128 -0.99 6.65 4.55
CA THR A 128 -1.19 7.64 5.62
C THR A 128 -1.62 6.99 6.95
N TYR A 129 -1.91 5.69 6.97
CA TYR A 129 -2.32 5.01 8.18
C TYR A 129 -1.19 4.96 9.21
N LEU A 130 -1.50 5.40 10.44
CA LEU A 130 -0.58 5.30 11.56
C LEU A 130 -1.23 4.49 12.69
N SER A 131 -0.73 3.28 12.92
CA SER A 131 -1.30 2.34 13.90
C SER A 131 -1.39 2.94 15.30
N ALA A 132 -0.38 3.70 15.73
CA ALA A 132 -0.35 4.36 17.03
C ALA A 132 -1.44 5.43 17.21
N ALA A 133 -1.84 6.09 16.11
CA ALA A 133 -2.89 7.10 16.13
C ALA A 133 -4.28 6.53 15.78
N GLY A 134 -4.34 5.33 15.19
CA GLY A 134 -5.58 4.69 14.76
C GLY A 134 -6.32 5.46 13.67
N ASN A 135 -5.61 6.28 12.88
CA ASN A 135 -6.20 7.10 11.81
C ASN A 135 -5.34 7.10 10.54
N GLY A 136 -5.93 7.60 9.48
CA GLY A 136 -5.46 7.47 8.11
C GLY A 136 -5.88 6.16 7.46
N GLY A 137 -5.28 5.81 6.34
CA GLY A 137 -5.52 4.53 5.66
C GLY A 137 -6.39 4.65 4.42
N LEU A 138 -6.79 3.51 3.87
CA LEU A 138 -7.49 3.47 2.59
C LEU A 138 -8.95 3.90 2.76
N ASN A 139 -9.17 5.20 2.92
CA ASN A 139 -10.45 5.80 3.28
C ASN A 139 -10.89 6.85 2.24
N GLY A 140 -10.15 7.01 1.13
CA GLY A 140 -10.46 7.96 0.07
C GLY A 140 -10.16 9.42 0.42
N SER A 141 -9.42 9.70 1.50
CA SER A 141 -8.97 11.06 1.87
C SER A 141 -8.09 11.68 0.79
N ILE A 142 -7.40 10.86 -0.03
CA ILE A 142 -6.47 11.30 -1.08
C ILE A 142 -7.06 12.36 -2.01
N ARG A 143 -8.40 12.38 -2.17
CA ARG A 143 -9.12 13.39 -2.97
C ARG A 143 -8.98 14.82 -2.46
N PHE A 144 -8.66 14.99 -1.18
CA PHE A 144 -8.41 16.27 -0.52
C PHE A 144 -6.91 16.60 -0.48
N GLU A 145 -6.06 15.73 -1.02
CA GLU A 145 -4.60 15.77 -0.83
C GLU A 145 -3.84 15.80 -2.17
N LEU A 146 -4.55 15.89 -3.30
CA LEU A 146 -3.97 15.79 -4.64
C LEU A 146 -2.98 16.91 -4.98
N ASP A 147 -3.03 18.03 -4.26
CA ASP A 147 -2.14 19.18 -4.43
C ASP A 147 -0.86 19.06 -3.58
N ARG A 148 -0.75 18.03 -2.72
CA ARG A 148 0.47 17.78 -1.93
C ARG A 148 1.62 17.31 -2.83
N PRO A 149 2.88 17.73 -2.57
CA PRO A 149 4.03 17.38 -3.40
C PRO A 149 4.20 15.88 -3.63
N GLU A 150 4.03 15.07 -2.59
CA GLU A 150 4.15 13.62 -2.63
C GLU A 150 3.07 12.96 -3.50
N ASN A 151 1.93 13.62 -3.71
CA ASN A 151 0.80 13.15 -4.51
C ASN A 151 0.86 13.66 -5.97
N PHE A 152 1.97 14.30 -6.37
CA PHE A 152 2.13 14.84 -7.71
C PHE A 152 1.78 13.82 -8.80
N GLY A 153 0.93 14.21 -9.74
CA GLY A 153 0.50 13.36 -10.85
C GLY A 153 -0.55 12.30 -10.50
N LEU A 154 -1.10 12.25 -9.28
CA LEU A 154 -2.19 11.34 -8.91
C LEU A 154 -3.57 11.80 -9.38
N LYS A 155 -3.75 13.09 -9.71
CA LYS A 155 -5.01 13.62 -10.26
C LYS A 155 -5.50 12.85 -11.50
N ARG A 156 -4.58 12.43 -12.38
CA ARG A 156 -4.91 11.60 -13.57
C ARG A 156 -5.43 10.22 -13.20
N GLY A 157 -5.07 9.73 -12.03
CA GLY A 157 -5.57 8.50 -11.46
C GLY A 157 -6.93 8.72 -10.79
N TYR A 158 -7.04 9.73 -9.93
CA TYR A 158 -8.30 10.06 -9.27
C TYR A 158 -9.43 10.39 -10.27
N ASN A 159 -9.12 10.99 -11.43
CA ASN A 159 -10.09 11.19 -12.50
C ASN A 159 -10.71 9.87 -13.03
N VAL A 160 -9.98 8.74 -12.97
CA VAL A 160 -10.53 7.41 -13.31
C VAL A 160 -11.58 7.00 -12.28
N ILE A 161 -11.34 7.29 -11.00
CA ILE A 161 -12.30 7.02 -9.92
C ILE A 161 -13.57 7.85 -10.12
N GLU A 162 -13.47 9.16 -10.33
CA GLU A 162 -14.65 10.02 -10.57
C GLU A 162 -15.43 9.64 -11.85
N ALA A 163 -14.73 9.26 -12.91
CA ALA A 163 -15.36 8.74 -14.12
C ALA A 163 -16.11 7.43 -13.84
N THR A 164 -15.54 6.56 -13.00
CA THR A 164 -16.16 5.29 -12.60
C THR A 164 -17.38 5.54 -11.74
N VAL A 165 -17.32 6.42 -10.74
CA VAL A 165 -18.49 6.85 -9.94
C VAL A 165 -19.63 7.32 -10.85
N SER A 166 -19.30 8.12 -11.87
CA SER A 166 -20.30 8.61 -12.84
C SER A 166 -20.95 7.48 -13.65
N LYS A 167 -20.20 6.42 -13.97
CA LYS A 167 -20.70 5.23 -14.68
C LYS A 167 -21.54 4.30 -13.80
N LEU A 168 -21.38 4.36 -12.48
CA LEU A 168 -22.14 3.53 -11.55
C LEU A 168 -23.53 4.08 -11.22
N LYS A 169 -23.88 5.28 -11.66
CA LYS A 169 -25.22 5.86 -11.47
C LYS A 169 -26.32 4.94 -12.03
N GLY A 170 -27.33 4.66 -11.23
CA GLY A 170 -28.44 3.77 -11.55
C GLY A 170 -28.12 2.27 -11.46
N THR A 171 -26.90 1.90 -11.05
CA THR A 171 -26.48 0.50 -10.94
C THR A 171 -26.60 -0.02 -9.51
N ALA A 172 -26.41 -1.33 -9.32
CA ALA A 172 -26.37 -1.96 -8.00
C ALA A 172 -25.24 -1.43 -7.09
N ALA A 173 -24.22 -0.75 -7.66
CA ALA A 173 -23.05 -0.27 -6.92
C ALA A 173 -23.12 1.22 -6.51
N GLU A 174 -24.08 2.01 -7.01
CA GLU A 174 -24.08 3.48 -6.85
C GLU A 174 -23.99 3.96 -5.39
N LYS A 175 -24.66 3.25 -4.47
CA LYS A 175 -24.80 3.66 -3.07
C LYS A 175 -24.23 2.64 -2.09
N THR A 176 -23.59 1.59 -2.60
CA THR A 176 -23.10 0.47 -1.80
C THR A 176 -21.58 0.33 -1.85
N VAL A 177 -20.91 1.10 -2.72
CA VAL A 177 -19.47 1.11 -2.92
C VAL A 177 -18.98 2.55 -2.86
N SER A 178 -18.05 2.84 -1.96
CA SER A 178 -17.50 4.17 -1.75
C SER A 178 -16.36 4.49 -2.72
N ARG A 179 -15.84 5.73 -2.71
CA ARG A 179 -14.65 6.07 -3.50
C ARG A 179 -13.42 5.34 -2.97
N ALA A 180 -13.30 5.19 -1.66
CA ALA A 180 -12.27 4.39 -1.02
C ALA A 180 -12.28 2.94 -1.54
N ASP A 181 -13.48 2.33 -1.63
CA ASP A 181 -13.63 1.01 -2.23
C ASP A 181 -13.21 0.98 -3.72
N LEU A 182 -13.58 2.00 -4.49
CA LEU A 182 -13.20 2.08 -5.90
C LEU A 182 -11.69 2.26 -6.08
N ILE A 183 -10.98 2.97 -5.19
CA ILE A 183 -9.52 3.07 -5.20
C ILE A 183 -8.92 1.67 -4.99
N ALA A 184 -9.38 0.95 -3.96
CA ALA A 184 -8.93 -0.42 -3.67
C ALA A 184 -9.13 -1.37 -4.85
N LEU A 185 -10.34 -1.37 -5.42
CA LEU A 185 -10.73 -2.21 -6.56
C LEU A 185 -9.98 -1.83 -7.84
N ALA A 186 -9.68 -0.55 -8.05
CA ALA A 186 -8.87 -0.10 -9.18
C ALA A 186 -7.42 -0.61 -9.08
N GLY A 187 -6.83 -0.63 -7.88
CA GLY A 187 -5.52 -1.25 -7.65
C GLY A 187 -5.52 -2.76 -7.93
N ALA A 188 -6.51 -3.50 -7.42
CA ALA A 188 -6.65 -4.93 -7.71
C ALA A 188 -6.86 -5.21 -9.21
N ARG A 189 -7.68 -4.39 -9.88
CA ARG A 189 -7.83 -4.44 -11.33
C ARG A 189 -6.51 -4.17 -12.05
N ALA A 190 -5.73 -3.19 -11.61
CA ALA A 190 -4.44 -2.83 -12.20
C ALA A 190 -3.51 -4.04 -12.28
N VAL A 191 -3.39 -4.78 -11.17
CA VAL A 191 -2.60 -6.02 -11.07
C VAL A 191 -3.11 -7.07 -12.06
N ARG A 192 -4.42 -7.34 -12.04
CA ARG A 192 -5.03 -8.35 -12.90
C ARG A 192 -4.84 -8.06 -14.40
N ILE A 193 -5.13 -6.83 -14.85
CA ILE A 193 -5.06 -6.49 -16.28
C ILE A 193 -3.62 -6.36 -16.80
N THR A 194 -2.64 -6.34 -15.90
CA THR A 194 -1.20 -6.37 -16.21
C THR A 194 -0.59 -7.76 -16.07
N GLY A 195 -1.38 -8.79 -15.74
CA GLY A 195 -0.95 -10.19 -15.73
C GLY A 195 -0.59 -10.75 -14.36
N GLY A 196 -0.80 -9.98 -13.29
CA GLY A 196 -0.64 -10.43 -11.91
C GLY A 196 -1.82 -11.25 -11.38
N PRO A 197 -1.82 -11.59 -10.08
CA PRO A 197 -2.88 -12.37 -9.45
C PRO A 197 -4.24 -11.63 -9.47
N VAL A 198 -5.32 -12.40 -9.33
CA VAL A 198 -6.64 -11.87 -8.99
C VAL A 198 -6.68 -11.60 -7.50
N ILE A 199 -7.13 -10.42 -7.09
CA ILE A 199 -7.20 -10.02 -5.68
C ILE A 199 -8.66 -9.68 -5.37
N ASP A 200 -9.30 -10.49 -4.51
CA ASP A 200 -10.70 -10.30 -4.11
C ASP A 200 -10.80 -9.29 -2.97
N VAL A 201 -10.78 -8.00 -3.33
CA VAL A 201 -10.85 -6.90 -2.38
C VAL A 201 -12.27 -6.76 -1.81
N PRO A 202 -12.45 -6.78 -0.48
CA PRO A 202 -13.75 -6.52 0.13
C PRO A 202 -14.11 -5.04 0.03
N VAL A 203 -15.41 -4.73 0.13
CA VAL A 203 -15.99 -3.37 0.06
C VAL A 203 -16.77 -3.02 1.32
N GLY A 204 -17.10 -1.75 1.49
CA GLY A 204 -17.80 -1.22 2.67
C GLY A 204 -17.01 -0.13 3.40
N ARG A 205 -15.93 0.37 2.81
CA ARG A 205 -15.15 1.49 3.38
C ARG A 205 -16.00 2.75 3.43
N ILE A 206 -15.79 3.56 4.46
CA ILE A 206 -16.44 4.86 4.61
C ILE A 206 -15.51 5.93 4.03
N ASP A 207 -16.01 6.73 3.09
CA ASP A 207 -15.24 7.84 2.55
C ASP A 207 -14.93 8.87 3.66
N ALA A 208 -13.65 9.14 3.91
CA ALA A 208 -13.19 10.22 4.80
C ALA A 208 -13.80 11.55 4.37
N LEU A 209 -14.03 12.48 5.29
CA LEU A 209 -14.64 13.80 4.97
C LEU A 209 -13.62 14.93 4.83
N GLU A 210 -12.36 14.65 5.17
CA GLU A 210 -11.25 15.59 5.15
C GLU A 210 -9.95 14.86 4.78
N ALA A 211 -8.87 15.63 4.61
CA ALA A 211 -7.54 15.11 4.33
C ALA A 211 -6.95 14.41 5.56
N ASP A 212 -6.17 13.35 5.32
CA ASP A 212 -5.36 12.72 6.36
C ASP A 212 -4.15 13.61 6.72
N PRO A 213 -3.53 13.40 7.90
CA PRO A 213 -2.38 14.20 8.32
C PRO A 213 -1.17 14.06 7.37
N GLU A 214 -0.45 15.16 7.20
CA GLU A 214 0.74 15.23 6.35
C GLU A 214 1.94 14.46 6.92
N HIS A 215 2.96 14.25 6.08
CA HIS A 215 4.25 13.66 6.46
C HIS A 215 4.18 12.23 7.01
N ARG A 216 3.28 11.42 6.47
CA ARG A 216 3.11 10.01 6.85
C ARG A 216 3.60 8.99 5.83
N LEU A 217 3.78 9.41 4.59
CA LEU A 217 4.27 8.53 3.52
C LEU A 217 5.80 8.34 3.61
N PRO A 218 6.32 7.13 3.34
CA PRO A 218 7.76 6.91 3.20
C PRO A 218 8.35 7.73 2.05
N GLU A 219 9.54 8.31 2.23
CA GLU A 219 10.20 9.11 1.19
C GLU A 219 11.08 8.29 0.26
N GLU A 220 11.27 8.77 -0.97
CA GLU A 220 12.03 8.06 -2.01
C GLU A 220 13.53 7.87 -1.69
N ASN A 221 14.07 8.60 -0.70
CA ASN A 221 15.47 8.55 -0.26
C ASN A 221 15.69 7.79 1.06
N PHE A 222 14.64 7.20 1.65
CA PHE A 222 14.75 6.45 2.90
C PHE A 222 15.70 5.25 2.76
N THR A 223 16.51 5.03 3.79
CA THR A 223 17.26 3.79 3.98
C THR A 223 16.33 2.59 4.15
N ALA A 224 16.84 1.37 4.00
CA ALA A 224 16.04 0.16 4.22
C ALA A 224 15.44 0.12 5.65
N ALA A 225 16.20 0.55 6.66
CA ALA A 225 15.74 0.61 8.04
C ALA A 225 14.58 1.61 8.24
N GLU A 226 14.66 2.79 7.61
CA GLU A 226 13.58 3.79 7.66
C GLU A 226 12.32 3.32 6.94
N GLN A 227 12.46 2.65 5.78
CA GLN A 227 11.33 2.06 5.08
C GLN A 227 10.66 0.95 5.91
N LEU A 228 11.46 0.05 6.50
CA LEU A 228 10.97 -0.99 7.41
C LEU A 228 10.24 -0.39 8.62
N ALA A 229 10.76 0.68 9.20
CA ALA A 229 10.14 1.38 10.32
C ALA A 229 8.81 2.05 9.90
N ALA A 230 8.75 2.67 8.72
CA ALA A 230 7.55 3.31 8.21
C ALA A 230 6.43 2.28 7.96
N PHE A 231 6.73 1.15 7.32
CA PHE A 231 5.76 0.07 7.13
C PHE A 231 5.34 -0.56 8.47
N ALA A 232 6.27 -0.73 9.42
CA ALA A 232 5.93 -1.19 10.76
C ALA A 232 5.00 -0.22 11.49
N ALA A 233 5.14 1.10 11.31
CA ALA A 233 4.25 2.10 11.87
C ALA A 233 2.81 2.01 11.30
N MET A 234 2.65 1.51 10.08
CA MET A 234 1.35 1.16 9.48
C MET A 234 0.79 -0.17 10.02
N GLY A 235 1.60 -0.96 10.74
CA GLY A 235 1.24 -2.32 11.17
C GLY A 235 1.55 -3.40 10.11
N LEU A 236 2.39 -3.08 9.12
CA LEU A 236 2.81 -4.00 8.06
C LEU A 236 4.18 -4.64 8.38
N SER A 237 4.34 -5.91 8.02
CA SER A 237 5.56 -6.66 8.26
C SER A 237 6.64 -6.40 7.19
N PRO A 238 7.90 -6.81 7.40
CA PRO A 238 8.91 -6.79 6.33
C PRO A 238 8.50 -7.56 5.08
N LEU A 239 7.73 -8.65 5.24
CA LEU A 239 7.17 -9.40 4.11
C LEU A 239 6.17 -8.55 3.31
N ASP A 240 5.29 -7.82 4.01
CA ASP A 240 4.35 -6.90 3.37
C ASP A 240 5.07 -5.83 2.57
N PHE A 241 6.05 -5.20 3.21
CA PHE A 241 6.85 -4.17 2.59
C PHE A 241 7.48 -4.68 1.29
N ILE A 242 8.26 -5.76 1.34
CA ILE A 242 8.96 -6.26 0.16
C ILE A 242 8.02 -6.79 -0.91
N ALA A 243 6.91 -7.44 -0.53
CA ALA A 243 5.90 -7.85 -1.49
C ALA A 243 5.30 -6.63 -2.20
N LEU A 244 4.82 -5.63 -1.44
CA LEU A 244 4.18 -4.42 -2.00
C LEU A 244 5.13 -3.60 -2.88
N SER A 245 6.43 -3.52 -2.55
CA SER A 245 7.46 -2.88 -3.39
C SER A 245 7.57 -3.51 -4.79
N GLY A 246 7.15 -4.77 -4.95
CA GLY A 246 7.02 -5.42 -6.27
C GLY A 246 6.14 -4.66 -7.26
N SER A 247 5.27 -3.76 -6.79
CA SER A 247 4.50 -2.84 -7.63
C SER A 247 5.38 -1.95 -8.52
N HIS A 248 6.64 -1.70 -8.13
CA HIS A 248 7.61 -0.93 -8.93
C HIS A 248 8.01 -1.61 -10.25
N THR A 249 7.64 -2.88 -10.45
CA THR A 249 7.71 -3.54 -11.77
C THR A 249 6.83 -2.85 -12.82
N LEU A 250 5.85 -2.05 -12.40
CA LEU A 250 4.99 -1.28 -13.30
C LEU A 250 5.42 0.18 -13.37
N GLY A 251 5.18 0.80 -14.53
CA GLY A 251 5.39 2.22 -14.74
C GLY A 251 6.83 2.58 -15.10
N SER A 252 7.22 3.81 -14.76
CA SER A 252 8.39 4.46 -15.35
C SER A 252 9.65 4.37 -14.50
N LYS A 253 9.69 3.50 -13.48
CA LYS A 253 10.88 3.29 -12.64
C LYS A 253 11.93 2.39 -13.30
N GLY A 254 11.72 1.97 -14.56
CA GLY A 254 12.74 1.29 -15.36
C GLY A 254 12.91 -0.21 -15.07
N TYR A 255 12.00 -0.81 -14.30
CA TYR A 255 11.99 -2.25 -14.07
C TYR A 255 11.14 -2.98 -15.12
N GLY A 256 11.78 -3.60 -16.11
CA GLY A 256 11.10 -4.47 -17.08
C GLY A 256 10.10 -3.75 -18.00
N ASP A 257 9.06 -4.48 -18.44
CA ASP A 257 7.97 -3.91 -19.23
C ASP A 257 7.00 -3.13 -18.32
N PRO A 258 6.73 -1.84 -18.59
CA PRO A 258 6.03 -0.96 -17.67
C PRO A 258 4.55 -1.31 -17.44
N LEU A 259 4.00 -2.27 -18.20
CA LEU A 259 2.61 -2.70 -18.15
C LEU A 259 2.47 -4.22 -17.95
N THR A 260 3.53 -4.88 -17.48
CA THR A 260 3.56 -6.31 -17.18
C THR A 260 3.88 -6.50 -15.70
N PHE A 261 2.93 -7.04 -14.94
CA PHE A 261 3.11 -7.31 -13.53
C PHE A 261 3.75 -8.69 -13.36
N ASP A 262 5.04 -8.72 -13.12
CA ASP A 262 5.83 -9.93 -12.88
C ASP A 262 6.87 -9.71 -11.77
N ASN A 263 7.83 -10.62 -11.64
CA ASN A 263 8.86 -10.55 -10.61
C ASN A 263 10.18 -9.90 -11.10
N THR A 264 10.16 -9.20 -12.25
CA THR A 264 11.35 -8.56 -12.85
C THR A 264 11.95 -7.49 -11.93
N TYR A 265 11.12 -6.81 -11.14
CA TYR A 265 11.60 -5.91 -10.08
C TYR A 265 12.66 -6.59 -9.19
N PHE A 266 12.35 -7.78 -8.67
CA PHE A 266 13.26 -8.49 -7.75
C PHE A 266 14.50 -9.05 -8.45
N THR A 267 14.39 -9.52 -9.69
CA THR A 267 15.56 -9.99 -10.44
C THR A 267 16.51 -8.84 -10.71
N LEU A 268 15.99 -7.69 -11.16
CA LEU A 268 16.81 -6.50 -11.44
C LEU A 268 17.38 -5.87 -10.18
N LEU A 269 16.68 -5.91 -9.05
CA LEU A 269 17.26 -5.46 -7.77
C LEU A 269 18.56 -6.21 -7.43
N LEU A 270 18.62 -7.51 -7.69
CA LEU A 270 19.81 -8.33 -7.41
C LEU A 270 20.93 -8.10 -8.44
N GLU A 271 20.58 -7.75 -9.67
CA GLU A 271 21.54 -7.43 -10.74
C GLU A 271 22.15 -6.04 -10.59
N LYS A 272 21.47 -5.13 -9.88
CA LYS A 272 21.87 -3.74 -9.68
C LYS A 272 22.23 -3.02 -10.99
N PRO A 273 21.35 -3.01 -12.00
CA PRO A 273 21.66 -2.41 -13.30
C PRO A 273 22.04 -0.94 -13.20
N TRP A 274 21.56 -0.21 -12.19
CA TRP A 274 21.89 1.19 -11.93
C TRP A 274 23.37 1.46 -11.61
N GLU A 275 24.15 0.43 -11.26
CA GLU A 275 25.60 0.55 -11.03
C GLU A 275 26.40 0.49 -12.34
N ASN A 276 25.75 0.20 -13.48
CA ASN A 276 26.43 0.09 -14.77
C ASN A 276 26.83 1.47 -15.34
N LYS A 277 28.06 1.90 -15.04
CA LYS A 277 28.64 3.16 -15.53
C LYS A 277 28.80 3.27 -17.04
N LYS A 278 28.61 2.18 -17.81
CA LYS A 278 28.71 2.18 -19.27
C LYS A 278 27.38 2.48 -19.96
N ASP A 279 26.29 2.45 -19.21
CA ASP A 279 24.95 2.77 -19.69
C ASP A 279 24.51 4.08 -19.05
N GLU A 280 24.41 5.14 -19.85
CA GLU A 280 23.99 6.46 -19.37
C GLU A 280 22.58 6.44 -18.76
N MET A 281 21.75 5.46 -19.14
CA MET A 281 20.38 5.32 -18.66
C MET A 281 20.28 4.44 -17.41
N ALA A 282 21.35 3.75 -17.03
CA ALA A 282 21.37 2.86 -15.87
C ALA A 282 20.95 3.59 -14.58
N SER A 283 21.45 4.80 -14.36
CA SER A 283 21.15 5.60 -13.17
C SER A 283 19.68 6.02 -13.06
N MET A 284 18.89 5.90 -14.13
CA MET A 284 17.45 6.19 -14.14
C MET A 284 16.58 4.98 -13.74
N ILE A 285 17.19 3.79 -13.55
CA ILE A 285 16.48 2.58 -13.11
C ILE A 285 16.37 2.59 -11.58
N GLY A 286 15.14 2.51 -11.09
CA GLY A 286 14.80 2.54 -9.67
C GLY A 286 14.90 3.93 -9.04
N ILE A 287 14.56 3.99 -7.75
CA ILE A 287 14.83 5.14 -6.88
C ILE A 287 15.82 4.77 -5.78
N ALA A 288 16.35 5.77 -5.07
CA ALA A 288 17.37 5.57 -4.04
C ALA A 288 16.93 4.56 -2.96
N SER A 289 15.66 4.61 -2.56
CA SER A 289 15.04 3.65 -1.64
C SER A 289 14.97 2.22 -2.16
N ASP A 290 14.87 2.00 -3.49
CA ASP A 290 14.97 0.65 -4.08
C ASP A 290 16.42 0.13 -4.01
N HIS A 291 17.39 0.99 -4.30
CA HIS A 291 18.80 0.62 -4.45
C HIS A 291 19.45 0.07 -3.18
N VAL A 292 18.91 0.43 -2.01
CA VAL A 292 19.42 0.00 -0.70
C VAL A 292 18.84 -1.35 -0.24
N LEU A 293 17.72 -1.80 -0.80
CA LEU A 293 17.05 -3.04 -0.38
C LEU A 293 17.84 -4.33 -0.61
N PRO A 294 18.54 -4.55 -1.75
CA PRO A 294 19.26 -5.81 -1.99
C PRO A 294 20.47 -6.02 -1.07
N ASP A 295 20.92 -4.98 -0.35
CA ASP A 295 22.03 -5.05 0.59
C ASP A 295 21.59 -5.16 2.06
N ASP A 296 20.30 -4.94 2.34
CA ASP A 296 19.75 -5.04 3.69
C ASP A 296 19.50 -6.50 4.10
N VAL A 297 19.88 -6.84 5.34
CA VAL A 297 19.84 -8.23 5.86
C VAL A 297 18.43 -8.78 6.05
N VAL A 298 17.43 -7.92 6.23
CA VAL A 298 16.02 -8.30 6.38
C VAL A 298 15.36 -8.41 5.01
N CYS A 299 15.63 -7.44 4.13
CA CYS A 299 15.01 -7.35 2.80
C CYS A 299 15.56 -8.39 1.81
N ARG A 300 16.89 -8.58 1.77
CA ARG A 300 17.58 -9.41 0.78
C ARG A 300 17.06 -10.85 0.70
N PRO A 301 16.82 -11.58 1.81
CA PRO A 301 16.28 -12.95 1.73
C PRO A 301 14.88 -13.04 1.10
N LEU A 302 14.04 -12.02 1.26
CA LEU A 302 12.71 -11.97 0.63
C LEU A 302 12.82 -11.66 -0.86
N ILE A 303 13.69 -10.71 -1.24
CA ILE A 303 13.99 -10.38 -2.64
C ILE A 303 14.51 -11.62 -3.39
N GLU A 304 15.47 -12.35 -2.81
CA GLU A 304 16.00 -13.58 -3.41
C GLU A 304 14.95 -14.67 -3.60
N LYS A 305 13.97 -14.78 -2.68
CA LYS A 305 12.85 -15.72 -2.83
C LYS A 305 11.96 -15.32 -3.98
N TYR A 306 11.49 -14.07 -4.03
CA TYR A 306 10.58 -13.60 -5.08
C TYR A 306 11.23 -13.55 -6.47
N ALA A 307 12.54 -13.29 -6.55
CA ALA A 307 13.29 -13.38 -7.80
C ALA A 307 13.28 -14.81 -8.39
N LYS A 308 13.29 -15.84 -7.53
CA LYS A 308 13.29 -17.26 -7.94
C LYS A 308 11.90 -17.85 -8.10
N ASP A 309 10.93 -17.34 -7.34
CA ASP A 309 9.57 -17.89 -7.27
C ASP A 309 8.52 -16.79 -7.46
N LYS A 310 8.11 -16.61 -8.72
CA LYS A 310 7.04 -15.67 -9.10
C LYS A 310 5.68 -16.04 -8.50
N ALA A 311 5.41 -17.33 -8.33
CA ALA A 311 4.12 -17.78 -7.80
C ALA A 311 4.01 -17.44 -6.30
N LEU A 312 5.10 -17.63 -5.55
CA LEU A 312 5.20 -17.17 -4.17
C LEU A 312 5.05 -15.65 -4.06
N PHE A 313 5.75 -14.89 -4.92
CA PHE A 313 5.58 -13.43 -4.97
C PHE A 313 4.12 -13.04 -5.17
N TYR A 314 3.41 -13.62 -6.15
CA TYR A 314 2.01 -13.29 -6.39
C TYR A 314 1.12 -13.58 -5.18
N LYS A 315 1.32 -14.73 -4.53
CA LYS A 315 0.56 -15.10 -3.32
C LYS A 315 0.77 -14.13 -2.16
N ASP A 316 2.03 -13.77 -1.91
CA ASP A 316 2.37 -12.87 -0.81
C ASP A 316 1.99 -11.42 -1.14
N PHE A 317 2.06 -11.02 -2.42
CA PHE A 317 1.55 -9.73 -2.90
C PHE A 317 0.05 -9.61 -2.69
N GLU A 318 -0.74 -10.61 -3.09
CA GLU A 318 -2.20 -10.63 -2.86
C GLU A 318 -2.53 -10.43 -1.37
N SER A 319 -1.88 -11.20 -0.51
CA SER A 319 -2.09 -11.14 0.95
C SER A 319 -1.68 -9.79 1.55
N SER A 320 -0.61 -9.19 1.03
CA SER A 320 -0.10 -7.89 1.50
C SER A 320 -0.91 -6.72 0.96
N PHE A 321 -1.39 -6.81 -0.28
CA PHE A 321 -2.32 -5.85 -0.87
C PHE A 321 -3.65 -5.84 -0.11
N LEU A 322 -4.18 -7.01 0.26
CA LEU A 322 -5.38 -7.08 1.09
C LEU A 322 -5.15 -6.38 2.44
N ARG A 323 -4.05 -6.68 3.14
CA ARG A 323 -3.71 -6.02 4.41
C ARG A 323 -3.57 -4.50 4.27
N LEU A 324 -2.85 -4.03 3.26
CA LEU A 324 -2.75 -2.60 2.92
C LEU A 324 -4.13 -1.99 2.68
N SER A 325 -4.97 -2.67 1.92
CA SER A 325 -6.30 -2.16 1.56
C SER A 325 -7.29 -2.12 2.72
N THR A 326 -7.00 -2.81 3.82
CA THR A 326 -7.82 -2.82 5.04
C THR A 326 -7.32 -1.88 6.12
N LEU A 327 -6.22 -1.15 5.89
CA LEU A 327 -5.73 -0.17 6.86
C LEU A 327 -6.77 0.94 7.06
N GLY A 328 -7.11 1.20 8.33
CA GLY A 328 -8.07 2.23 8.71
C GLY A 328 -9.55 1.92 8.43
N SER A 329 -9.86 0.72 7.92
CA SER A 329 -11.24 0.27 7.61
C SER A 329 -11.94 -0.41 8.79
#